data_AF-A0ABD5DFU5-F1
#
_entry.id   AF-A0ABD5DFU5-F1
#
_cell.length_a   1.000
_cell.length_b   1.000
_cell.length_c   1.000
_cell.angle_alpha   90.00
_cell.angle_beta   90.00
_cell.angle_gamma   90.00
#
_symmetry.space_group_name_H-M   'P 1'
#
loop_
_entity.id
_entity.type
_entity.pdbx_description
1 polymer ?
#
loop_
_entity_poly.entity_id
_entity_poly.type
_entity_poly.pdbx_seq_one_letter_code
_entity_poly.pdbx_strand_id
1 'polypeptide(L)'
;TIDTTPQDLITAITVPEDLNGDGILNAAELGTDGSFNAQVALGPDAVDGTVVNVNGTNYTVTAADLANGYITATLDATAADPVTGQIV
;
A
#
# COMPACT_ATOMS: atom_id res chain seq x y z
N THR A 1 7.50 15.30 -30.18
CA THR A 1 8.54 14.51 -29.49
C THR A 1 7.85 13.68 -28.44
N ILE A 2 8.28 12.44 -28.23
CA ILE A 2 7.79 11.66 -27.09
C ILE A 2 8.61 12.11 -25.89
N ASP A 3 7.95 12.43 -24.78
CA ASP A 3 8.62 12.66 -23.52
C ASP A 3 9.11 11.32 -22.96
N THR A 4 10.41 11.25 -22.69
CA THR A 4 11.08 10.06 -22.13
C THR A 4 11.78 10.40 -20.83
N THR A 5 11.45 11.53 -20.20
CA THR A 5 11.99 11.87 -18.88
C THR A 5 11.49 10.85 -17.85
N PRO A 6 12.38 10.27 -17.03
CA PRO A 6 11.96 9.43 -15.90
C PRO A 6 11.09 10.23 -14.94
N GLN A 7 10.06 9.59 -14.38
CA GLN A 7 9.19 10.19 -13.37
C GLN A 7 9.44 9.55 -12.00
N ASP A 8 9.46 10.38 -10.96
CA ASP A 8 9.51 9.99 -9.56
C ASP A 8 8.10 10.04 -8.94
N LEU A 9 7.38 8.92 -9.06
CA LEU A 9 5.95 8.84 -8.72
C LEU A 9 5.67 8.30 -7.31
N ILE A 10 6.60 7.54 -6.70
CA ILE A 10 6.40 6.87 -5.41
C ILE A 10 7.68 6.87 -4.60
N THR A 11 7.57 6.99 -3.28
CA THR A 11 8.75 7.09 -2.38
C THR A 11 8.82 5.99 -1.33
N ALA A 12 7.69 5.62 -0.73
CA ALA A 12 7.62 4.63 0.34
C ALA A 12 6.28 3.89 0.35
N ILE A 13 6.24 2.75 1.03
CA ILE A 13 5.02 2.03 1.38
C ILE A 13 5.04 1.80 2.88
N THR A 14 3.93 2.12 3.56
CA THR A 14 3.77 1.89 5.00
C THR A 14 2.46 1.18 5.28
N VAL A 15 2.42 0.47 6.40
CA VAL A 15 1.23 -0.21 6.91
C VAL A 15 1.01 0.32 8.33
N PRO A 16 0.10 1.29 8.54
CA PRO A 16 -0.10 1.92 9.85
C PRO A 16 -0.69 0.96 10.89
N GLU A 17 -1.28 -0.16 10.47
CA GLU A 17 -1.77 -1.20 11.36
C GLU A 17 -0.65 -2.02 12.04
N ASP A 18 0.59 -2.00 11.53
CA ASP A 18 1.75 -2.57 12.23
C ASP A 18 2.17 -1.62 13.38
N LEU A 19 1.44 -1.71 14.49
CA LEU A 19 1.59 -0.82 15.63
C LEU A 19 2.89 -1.04 16.39
N ASN A 20 3.42 -2.27 16.35
CA ASN A 20 4.61 -2.64 17.08
C ASN A 20 5.91 -2.48 16.24
N GLY A 21 5.79 -2.43 14.92
CA GLY A 21 6.88 -2.13 13.98
C GLY A 21 7.84 -3.29 13.74
N ASP A 22 7.42 -4.54 13.99
CA ASP A 22 8.21 -5.75 13.72
C ASP A 22 8.07 -6.26 12.27
N GLY A 23 7.23 -5.61 11.46
CA GLY A 23 6.99 -5.96 10.08
C GLY A 23 6.06 -7.16 9.89
N ILE A 24 5.37 -7.62 10.94
CA ILE A 24 4.44 -8.74 10.90
C ILE A 24 3.10 -8.31 11.51
N LEU A 25 2.03 -8.33 10.70
CA LEU A 25 0.67 -8.11 11.24
C LEU A 25 0.19 -9.33 12.02
N ASN A 26 -0.06 -9.14 13.31
CA ASN A 26 -0.71 -10.15 14.16
C ASN A 26 -2.24 -9.94 14.24
N ALA A 27 -2.96 -10.85 14.92
CA ALA A 27 -4.41 -10.80 15.01
C ALA A 27 -4.97 -9.56 15.75
N ALA A 28 -4.19 -8.94 16.64
CA ALA A 28 -4.61 -7.71 17.32
C ALA A 28 -4.46 -6.49 16.41
N GLU A 29 -3.44 -6.48 15.55
CA GLU A 29 -3.13 -5.42 14.59
C GLU A 29 -4.02 -5.47 13.35
N LEU A 30 -4.26 -6.68 12.83
CA LEU A 30 -5.12 -6.89 11.67
C LEU A 30 -6.62 -6.73 11.99
N GLY A 31 -7.01 -6.90 13.25
CA GLY A 31 -8.42 -6.88 13.65
C GLY A 31 -9.23 -8.07 13.13
N THR A 32 -10.55 -7.92 13.08
CA THR A 32 -11.49 -9.02 12.77
C THR A 32 -12.02 -9.03 11.33
N ASP A 33 -11.82 -7.95 10.59
CA ASP A 33 -12.23 -7.83 9.19
C ASP A 33 -11.24 -8.50 8.23
N GLY A 34 -10.00 -8.77 8.68
CA GLY A 34 -9.03 -9.55 7.93
C GLY A 34 -8.39 -8.78 6.78
N SER A 35 -8.44 -7.45 6.83
CA SER A 35 -7.86 -6.54 5.84
C SER A 35 -6.98 -5.50 6.53
N PHE A 36 -6.06 -4.89 5.79
CA PHE A 36 -5.18 -3.83 6.27
C PHE A 36 -5.07 -2.71 5.24
N ASN A 37 -4.56 -1.55 5.64
CA ASN A 37 -4.33 -0.44 4.74
C ASN A 37 -2.85 -0.36 4.36
N ALA A 38 -2.55 -0.34 3.07
CA ALA A 38 -1.26 0.07 2.56
C ALA A 38 -1.32 1.56 2.18
N GLN A 39 -0.47 2.36 2.78
CA GLN A 39 -0.26 3.75 2.36
C GLN A 39 0.92 3.79 1.39
N VAL A 40 0.66 4.19 0.15
CA VAL A 40 1.70 4.37 -0.88
C VAL A 40 2.02 5.85 -0.98
N ALA A 41 3.19 6.24 -0.49
CA ALA A 41 3.64 7.63 -0.49
C ALA A 41 3.97 8.09 -1.91
N LEU A 42 3.40 9.24 -2.28
CA LEU A 42 3.51 9.83 -3.60
C LEU A 42 4.82 10.59 -3.73
N GLY A 43 5.44 10.47 -4.89
CA GLY A 43 6.61 11.25 -5.29
C GLY A 43 6.21 12.63 -5.84
N PRO A 44 7.20 13.52 -6.05
CA PRO A 44 6.96 14.89 -6.50
C PRO A 44 6.32 14.98 -7.88
N ASP A 45 6.45 13.93 -8.71
CA ASP A 45 5.88 13.91 -10.06
C ASP A 45 4.47 13.30 -10.10
N ALA A 46 3.94 12.82 -8.96
CA ALA A 46 2.57 12.35 -8.90
C ALA A 46 1.57 13.50 -9.07
N VAL A 47 0.53 13.27 -9.86
CA VAL A 47 -0.51 14.25 -10.15
C VAL A 47 -1.90 13.63 -10.03
N ASP A 48 -2.91 14.48 -9.96
CA ASP A 48 -4.31 14.05 -9.98
C ASP A 48 -4.58 13.28 -11.29
N GLY A 49 -5.16 12.08 -11.16
CA GLY A 49 -5.34 11.15 -12.27
C GLY A 49 -4.18 10.16 -12.49
N THR A 50 -3.04 10.29 -11.80
CA THR A 50 -2.00 9.24 -11.80
C THR A 50 -2.62 7.92 -11.32
N VAL A 51 -2.35 6.82 -12.01
CA VAL A 51 -2.85 5.50 -11.62
C VAL A 51 -1.74 4.71 -10.94
N VAL A 52 -2.01 4.28 -9.71
CA VAL A 52 -1.14 3.38 -8.94
C VAL A 52 -1.80 2.01 -8.91
N ASN A 53 -1.07 0.97 -9.34
CA ASN A 53 -1.55 -0.40 -9.19
C ASN A 53 -1.04 -0.97 -7.86
N VAL A 54 -1.96 -1.34 -6.98
CA VAL A 54 -1.66 -1.99 -5.70
C VAL A 54 -2.26 -3.39 -5.73
N ASN A 55 -1.39 -4.40 -5.76
CA ASN A 55 -1.77 -5.82 -5.79
C ASN A 55 -2.82 -6.15 -6.87
N GLY A 56 -2.62 -5.64 -8.10
CA GLY A 56 -3.53 -5.89 -9.22
C GLY A 56 -4.74 -4.96 -9.28
N THR A 57 -5.01 -4.15 -8.25
CA THR A 57 -6.08 -3.15 -8.24
C THR A 57 -5.56 -1.76 -8.57
N ASN A 58 -6.22 -1.05 -9.47
CA ASN A 58 -5.87 0.33 -9.82
C ASN A 58 -6.51 1.32 -8.85
N TYR A 59 -5.70 2.22 -8.32
CA TYR A 59 -6.08 3.37 -7.51
C TYR A 59 -5.73 4.64 -8.28
N THR A 60 -6.70 5.53 -8.45
CA THR A 60 -6.47 6.83 -9.09
C THR A 60 -6.16 7.86 -8.02
N VAL A 61 -4.97 8.46 -8.10
CA VAL A 61 -4.56 9.56 -7.24
C VAL A 61 -5.55 10.70 -7.39
N THR A 62 -6.06 11.18 -6.26
CA THR A 62 -6.94 12.34 -6.17
C THR A 62 -6.20 13.55 -5.60
N ALA A 63 -6.81 14.73 -5.69
CA ALA A 63 -6.32 15.92 -5.00
C ALA A 63 -6.18 15.75 -3.48
N ALA A 64 -7.00 14.91 -2.84
CA ALA A 64 -6.90 14.64 -1.41
C ALA A 64 -5.66 13.78 -1.09
N ASP A 65 -5.35 12.80 -1.94
CA ASP A 65 -4.16 11.96 -1.78
C ASP A 65 -2.89 12.78 -1.93
N LEU A 66 -2.85 13.72 -2.87
CA LEU A 66 -1.74 14.66 -3.02
C LEU A 66 -1.57 15.57 -1.80
N ALA A 67 -2.67 16.03 -1.19
CA ALA A 67 -2.62 16.83 0.02
C ALA A 67 -2.14 16.02 1.24
N ASN A 68 -2.47 14.73 1.30
CA ASN A 68 -1.99 13.81 2.34
C ASN A 68 -0.55 13.32 2.06
N GLY A 69 -0.13 13.34 0.80
CA GLY A 69 1.16 12.81 0.34
C GLY A 69 1.17 11.30 0.07
N TYR A 70 0.01 10.62 0.11
CA TYR A 70 -0.10 9.18 -0.13
C TYR A 70 -1.52 8.81 -0.57
N ILE A 71 -1.64 7.70 -1.31
CA ILE A 71 -2.92 6.99 -1.48
C ILE A 71 -3.08 5.95 -0.37
N THR A 72 -4.32 5.59 -0.05
CA THR A 72 -4.62 4.45 0.83
C THR A 72 -5.27 3.34 0.03
N ALA A 73 -4.69 2.13 0.08
CA ALA A 73 -5.21 0.93 -0.54
C ALA A 73 -5.57 -0.10 0.52
N THR A 74 -6.82 -0.58 0.52
CA THR A 74 -7.25 -1.65 1.43
C THR A 74 -6.98 -3.01 0.78
N LEU A 75 -6.33 -3.90 1.53
CA LEU A 75 -5.86 -5.20 1.07
C LEU A 75 -6.30 -6.30 2.04
N ASP A 76 -6.73 -7.45 1.52
CA ASP A 76 -7.04 -8.61 2.35
C ASP A 76 -5.76 -9.33 2.79
N ALA A 77 -5.64 -9.61 4.08
CA ALA A 77 -4.53 -10.36 4.66
C ALA A 77 -4.66 -11.88 4.44
N THR A 78 -5.78 -12.34 3.86
CA THR A 78 -6.02 -13.76 3.53
C THR A 78 -5.05 -14.34 2.49
N ALA A 79 -4.19 -13.51 1.88
CA ALA A 79 -3.08 -13.95 1.02
C ALA A 79 -1.84 -14.43 1.80
N ALA A 80 -1.77 -14.23 3.11
CA ALA A 80 -0.76 -14.88 3.92
C ALA A 80 -1.13 -16.37 4.05
N ASP A 81 -0.51 -17.22 3.23
CA ASP A 81 -0.51 -18.66 3.45
C ASP A 81 0.04 -18.85 4.87
N PRO A 82 -0.79 -19.26 5.85
CA PRO A 82 -0.25 -19.47 7.18
C PRO A 82 0.81 -20.54 7.04
N VAL A 83 1.98 -20.36 7.63
CA VAL A 83 2.97 -21.44 7.76
C VAL A 83 2.38 -22.48 8.72
N THR A 84 1.33 -23.18 8.30
CA THR A 84 0.74 -24.30 9.01
C THR A 84 1.64 -25.49 8.81
N GLY A 85 2.67 -25.56 9.64
CA GLY A 85 3.32 -26.78 10.09
C GLY A 85 3.83 -27.76 9.04
N GLN A 86 5.15 -27.86 8.93
CA GLN A 86 5.75 -29.19 8.84
C GLN A 86 7.03 -29.26 9.69
N ILE A 87 6.88 -29.83 10.88
CA ILE A 87 7.89 -30.75 11.40
C ILE A 87 7.14 -32.04 11.74
N VAL A 88 7.33 -33.05 10.91
CA VAL A 88 7.18 -34.46 11.27
C VAL A 88 8.55 -35.08 11.15
#